data_AF-A0A1Y5HM31-F1
#
_entry.id   AF-A0A1Y5HM31-F1
#
_cell.length_a   1.000
_cell.length_b   1.000
_cell.length_c   1.000
_cell.angle_alpha   90.00
_cell.angle_beta   90.00
_cell.angle_gamma   90.00
#
_symmetry.space_group_name_H-M   'P 1'
#
loop_
_entity.id
_entity.type
_entity.pdbx_description
1 polymer ?
#
loop_
_entity_poly.entity_id
_entity_poly.type
_entity_poly.pdbx_seq_one_letter_code
_entity_poly.pdbx_strand_id
1 'polypeptide(L)'
;MDAKTAIFDGSNIYHFGRNNGLDAQPLGLIAHQLRVEGYRIVCFFDANIFYTLNEHGAFPRDQQHLVMMLEDIFGLRTDEIYVVPSGVQADKYVLDSLKHLPISFAVTNDQFRDYAKKYPTVMKGNQWRKGVVISKNEIKLLHYRLQNPIRLN
;
A
#
# COMPACT_ATOMS: atom_id res chain seq x y z
N MET A 1 21.66 12.03 -1.87
CA MET A 1 21.36 10.58 -1.92
C MET A 1 19.89 10.45 -2.22
N ASP A 2 19.52 9.75 -3.29
CA ASP A 2 18.11 9.52 -3.59
C ASP A 2 17.47 8.67 -2.50
N ALA A 3 16.43 9.19 -1.84
CA ALA A 3 15.77 8.49 -0.76
C ALA A 3 14.96 7.30 -1.30
N LYS A 4 15.20 6.11 -0.73
CA LYS A 4 14.46 4.88 -1.07
C LYS A 4 12.99 5.08 -0.76
N THR A 5 12.11 4.64 -1.65
CA THR A 5 10.66 4.87 -1.51
C THR A 5 9.88 3.58 -1.69
N ALA A 6 9.00 3.27 -0.74
CA ALA A 6 8.05 2.18 -0.84
C ALA A 6 6.68 2.77 -1.20
N ILE A 7 6.17 2.39 -2.36
CA ILE A 7 4.90 2.89 -2.89
C ILE A 7 3.82 1.84 -2.61
N PHE A 8 2.81 2.17 -1.84
CA PHE A 8 1.75 1.26 -1.45
C PHE A 8 0.53 1.47 -2.33
N ASP A 9 -0.05 0.36 -2.76
CA ASP A 9 -1.42 0.28 -3.24
C ASP A 9 -2.31 0.00 -2.02
N GLY A 10 -2.76 1.08 -1.38
CA GLY A 10 -3.43 1.03 -0.09
C GLY A 10 -4.74 0.25 -0.13
N SER A 11 -5.54 0.44 -1.18
CA SER A 11 -6.78 -0.32 -1.39
C SER A 11 -6.50 -1.81 -1.49
N ASN A 12 -5.53 -2.22 -2.32
CA ASN A 12 -5.20 -3.62 -2.52
C ASN A 12 -4.70 -4.29 -1.23
N ILE A 13 -3.83 -3.62 -0.48
CA ILE A 13 -3.30 -4.17 0.78
C ILE A 13 -4.40 -4.20 1.86
N TYR A 14 -5.29 -3.22 1.91
CA TYR A 14 -6.44 -3.26 2.80
C TYR A 14 -7.36 -4.45 2.49
N HIS A 15 -7.71 -4.68 1.22
CA HIS A 15 -8.50 -5.84 0.82
C HIS A 15 -7.79 -7.16 1.16
N PHE A 16 -6.48 -7.23 0.97
CA PHE A 16 -5.70 -8.39 1.41
C PHE A 16 -5.83 -8.63 2.92
N GLY A 17 -5.64 -7.60 3.74
CA GLY A 17 -5.78 -7.73 5.20
C GLY A 17 -7.19 -8.13 5.60
N ARG A 18 -8.22 -7.54 4.99
CA ARG A 18 -9.63 -7.91 5.22
C ARG A 18 -9.89 -9.38 4.91
N ASN A 19 -9.44 -9.87 3.76
CA ASN A 19 -9.60 -11.26 3.35
C ASN A 19 -8.88 -12.26 4.26
N ASN A 20 -7.95 -11.79 5.09
CA ASN A 20 -7.24 -12.59 6.09
C ASN A 20 -7.68 -12.29 7.53
N GLY A 21 -8.75 -11.50 7.74
CA GLY A 21 -9.26 -11.16 9.08
C GLY A 21 -8.38 -10.18 9.88
N LEU A 22 -7.51 -9.42 9.20
CA LEU A 22 -6.55 -8.48 9.81
C LEU A 22 -6.86 -7.00 9.48
N ASP A 23 -7.83 -6.74 8.60
CA ASP A 23 -8.23 -5.40 8.18
C ASP A 23 -7.03 -4.52 7.74
N ALA A 24 -6.88 -3.33 8.31
CA ALA A 24 -5.81 -2.39 7.97
C ALA A 24 -4.44 -2.75 8.57
N GLN A 25 -4.39 -3.69 9.52
CA GLN A 25 -3.19 -4.01 10.29
C GLN A 25 -1.97 -4.34 9.40
N PRO A 26 -2.07 -5.14 8.31
CA PRO A 26 -0.91 -5.45 7.50
C PRO A 26 -0.27 -4.22 6.85
N LEU A 27 -1.09 -3.27 6.38
CA LEU A 27 -0.59 -2.05 5.75
C LEU A 27 0.27 -1.26 6.74
N GLY A 28 -0.28 -0.97 7.93
CA GLY A 28 0.41 -0.20 8.95
C GLY A 28 1.69 -0.86 9.45
N LEU A 29 1.68 -2.18 9.68
CA LEU A 29 2.88 -2.90 10.11
C LEU A 29 4.00 -2.88 9.06
N ILE A 30 3.65 -3.05 7.78
CA ILE A 30 4.64 -3.01 6.70
C ILE A 30 5.17 -1.58 6.51
N ALA A 31 4.28 -0.57 6.52
CA ALA A 31 4.68 0.83 6.43
C ALA A 31 5.62 1.22 7.57
N HIS A 32 5.29 0.84 8.81
CA HIS A 32 6.15 1.04 9.97
C HIS A 32 7.53 0.39 9.79
N GLN A 33 7.57 -0.90 9.43
CA GLN A 33 8.83 -1.62 9.28
C GLN A 33 9.70 -1.03 8.16
N LEU A 34 9.13 -0.72 6.99
CA LEU A 34 9.88 -0.09 5.90
C LEU A 34 10.38 1.30 6.28
N ARG A 35 9.61 2.06 7.07
CA ARG A 35 10.04 3.35 7.60
C ARG A 35 11.25 3.22 8.51
N VAL A 36 11.27 2.24 9.41
CA VAL A 36 12.43 1.91 10.26
C VAL A 36 13.65 1.54 9.41
N GLU A 37 13.45 0.89 8.27
CA GLU A 37 14.51 0.54 7.31
C GLU A 37 14.97 1.72 6.43
N GLY A 38 14.43 2.92 6.65
CA GLY A 38 14.82 4.16 5.97
C GLY A 38 14.09 4.43 4.66
N TYR A 39 12.96 3.78 4.40
CA TYR A 39 12.11 4.11 3.26
C TYR A 39 11.19 5.28 3.57
N ARG A 40 11.03 6.16 2.59
CA ARG A 40 9.84 7.02 2.51
C ARG A 40 8.64 6.18 2.11
N ILE A 41 7.50 6.46 2.70
CA ILE A 41 6.24 5.78 2.38
C ILE A 41 5.39 6.70 1.52
N VAL A 42 4.80 6.16 0.46
CA VAL A 42 3.80 6.85 -0.36
C VAL A 42 2.68 5.86 -0.59
N CYS A 43 1.48 6.13 -0.09
CA CYS A 43 0.35 5.22 -0.15
C CYS A 43 -0.81 5.82 -0.93
N PHE A 44 -1.17 5.18 -2.04
CA PHE A 44 -2.29 5.57 -2.87
C PHE A 44 -3.52 4.74 -2.52
N PHE A 45 -4.65 5.40 -2.31
CA PHE A 45 -5.96 4.77 -2.14
C PHE A 45 -6.87 5.15 -3.30
N ASP A 46 -7.76 4.24 -3.69
CA ASP A 46 -8.81 4.52 -4.65
C ASP A 46 -9.80 5.54 -4.09
N ALA A 47 -10.49 6.25 -5.00
CA ALA A 47 -11.46 7.29 -4.63
C ALA A 47 -12.61 6.78 -3.73
N ASN A 48 -12.91 5.48 -3.78
CA ASN A 48 -13.98 4.84 -3.01
C ASN A 48 -13.53 4.33 -1.63
N ILE A 49 -12.28 4.56 -1.20
CA ILE A 49 -11.75 3.98 0.04
C ILE A 49 -12.62 4.30 1.27
N PHE A 50 -13.13 5.53 1.40
CA PHE A 50 -14.00 5.91 2.51
C PHE A 50 -15.31 5.14 2.52
N TYR A 51 -15.89 4.91 1.33
CA TYR A 51 -17.09 4.09 1.19
C TYR A 51 -16.81 2.64 1.60
N THR A 52 -15.70 2.06 1.12
CA THR A 52 -15.28 0.69 1.47
C THR A 52 -15.08 0.53 2.97
N LEU A 53 -14.40 1.47 3.62
CA LEU A 53 -14.17 1.44 5.07
C LEU A 53 -15.47 1.54 5.87
N ASN A 54 -16.40 2.40 5.44
CA ASN A 54 -17.71 2.54 6.06
C ASN A 54 -18.55 1.25 5.93
N GLU A 55 -18.59 0.65 4.73
CA GLU A 55 -19.29 -0.63 4.50
C GLU A 55 -18.72 -1.77 5.36
N HIS A 56 -17.41 -1.76 5.60
CA HIS A 56 -16.74 -2.74 6.44
C HIS A 56 -16.85 -2.42 7.95
N GLY A 57 -17.49 -1.31 8.33
CA GLY A 57 -17.70 -0.92 9.72
C GLY A 57 -16.46 -0.38 10.42
N ALA A 58 -15.47 0.13 9.67
CA ALA A 58 -14.26 0.71 10.23
C ALA A 58 -14.51 2.02 11.00
N PHE A 59 -15.65 2.68 10.75
CA PHE A 59 -16.12 3.86 11.47
C PHE A 59 -17.65 4.03 11.34
N PRO A 60 -18.30 4.84 12.19
CA PRO A 60 -19.73 5.11 12.12
C PRO A 60 -20.16 5.75 10.79
N ARG A 61 -21.34 5.37 10.28
CA ARG A 61 -21.87 5.83 8.97
C ARG A 61 -22.01 7.35 8.83
N ASP A 62 -22.18 8.06 9.95
CA ASP A 62 -22.48 9.49 9.97
C ASP A 62 -21.22 10.37 10.14
N GLN A 63 -20.03 9.77 10.16
CA GLN A 63 -18.77 10.49 10.34
C GLN A 63 -18.31 11.16 9.03
N GLN A 64 -17.89 12.42 9.10
CA GLN A 64 -17.30 13.12 7.96
C GLN A 64 -16.02 12.41 7.49
N HIS A 65 -15.88 12.21 6.17
CA HIS A 65 -14.69 11.62 5.58
C HIS A 65 -13.50 12.57 5.69
N LEU A 66 -12.64 12.35 6.67
CA LEU A 66 -11.43 13.13 6.90
C LEU A 66 -10.18 12.28 6.64
N VAL A 67 -9.16 12.86 6.02
CA VAL A 67 -7.87 12.17 5.77
C VAL A 67 -7.25 11.67 7.06
N MET A 68 -7.43 12.39 8.18
CA MET A 68 -6.98 11.97 9.51
C MET A 68 -7.52 10.59 9.93
N MET A 69 -8.71 10.19 9.45
CA MET A 69 -9.23 8.85 9.74
C MET A 69 -8.38 7.76 9.08
N LEU A 70 -7.83 8.03 7.89
CA LEU A 70 -6.95 7.09 7.21
C LEU A 70 -5.60 6.99 7.93
N GLU A 71 -5.13 8.06 8.56
CA GLU A 71 -3.92 8.03 9.40
C GLU A 71 -4.07 7.03 10.54
N ASP A 72 -5.16 7.14 11.31
CA ASP A 72 -5.43 6.28 12.46
C ASP A 72 -5.70 4.83 12.04
N ILE A 73 -6.50 4.61 11.00
CA ILE A 73 -6.86 3.28 10.52
C ILE A 73 -5.62 2.54 9.99
N PHE A 74 -4.79 3.22 9.21
CA PHE A 74 -3.69 2.59 8.49
C PHE A 74 -2.31 2.77 9.14
N GLY A 75 -2.19 3.55 10.22
CA GLY A 75 -0.91 3.85 10.86
C GLY A 75 0.04 4.62 9.92
N LEU A 76 -0.52 5.48 9.09
CA LEU A 76 0.20 6.32 8.12
C LEU A 76 0.25 7.77 8.60
N ARG A 77 1.22 8.53 8.10
CA ARG A 77 1.27 9.98 8.29
C ARG A 77 0.47 10.69 7.20
N THR A 78 -0.01 11.90 7.48
CA THR A 78 -0.78 12.71 6.51
C THR A 78 -0.05 12.86 5.17
N ASP A 79 1.26 13.08 5.18
CA ASP A 79 2.10 13.29 4.00
C ASP A 79 2.42 12.00 3.22
N GLU A 80 2.06 10.84 3.78
CA GLU A 80 2.19 9.53 3.15
C GLU A 80 0.89 9.09 2.46
N ILE A 81 -0.24 9.79 2.65
CA ILE A 81 -1.58 9.37 2.20
C ILE A 81 -2.04 10.17 0.98
N TYR A 82 -2.41 9.46 -0.08
CA TYR A 82 -2.91 10.05 -1.32
C TYR A 82 -4.19 9.33 -1.75
N VAL A 83 -5.34 9.98 -1.61
CA VAL A 83 -6.60 9.48 -2.18
C VAL A 83 -6.75 10.02 -3.60
N VAL A 84 -6.88 9.14 -4.58
CA VAL A 84 -6.94 9.56 -5.98
C VAL A 84 -8.29 10.21 -6.31
N PRO A 85 -8.36 11.08 -7.35
CA PRO A 85 -9.61 11.67 -7.79
C PRO A 85 -10.64 10.64 -8.22
N SER A 86 -11.93 10.98 -8.09
CA SER A 86 -13.03 10.15 -8.58
C SER A 86 -12.89 9.84 -10.08
N GLY A 87 -13.25 8.62 -10.47
CA GLY A 87 -13.11 8.12 -11.84
C GLY A 87 -11.67 7.77 -12.24
N VAL A 88 -10.70 7.85 -11.32
CA VAL A 88 -9.31 7.46 -11.54
C VAL A 88 -8.93 6.26 -10.65
N GLN A 89 -8.09 5.36 -11.18
CA GLN A 89 -7.58 4.19 -10.46
C GLN A 89 -6.23 4.50 -9.82
N ALA A 90 -6.02 4.02 -8.59
CA ALA A 90 -4.76 4.16 -7.86
C ALA A 90 -3.56 3.57 -8.62
N ASP A 91 -3.75 2.49 -9.37
CA ASP A 91 -2.74 1.78 -10.17
C ASP A 91 -1.89 2.73 -11.02
N LYS A 92 -2.52 3.73 -11.65
CA LYS A 92 -1.83 4.70 -12.51
C LYS A 92 -0.81 5.51 -11.70
N TYR A 93 -1.19 5.98 -10.52
CA TYR A 93 -0.32 6.75 -9.64
C TYR A 93 0.81 5.90 -9.05
N VAL A 94 0.52 4.64 -8.71
CA VAL A 94 1.54 3.68 -8.27
C VAL A 94 2.61 3.49 -9.36
N LEU A 95 2.18 3.19 -10.59
CA LEU A 95 3.09 2.92 -11.72
C LEU A 95 3.81 4.18 -12.23
N ASP A 96 3.13 5.32 -12.29
CA ASP A 96 3.75 6.61 -12.65
C ASP A 96 4.81 7.00 -11.61
N SER A 97 4.54 6.81 -10.31
CA SER A 97 5.52 7.08 -9.25
C SER A 97 6.76 6.20 -9.38
N LEU A 98 6.59 4.90 -9.65
CA LEU A 98 7.70 3.98 -9.90
C LEU A 98 8.56 4.38 -11.11
N LYS A 99 7.94 4.94 -12.15
CA LYS A 99 8.64 5.42 -13.34
C LYS A 99 9.57 6.60 -13.04
N HIS A 100 9.19 7.45 -12.08
CA HIS A 100 9.90 8.69 -11.77
C HIS A 100 10.87 8.58 -10.59
N LEU A 101 10.69 7.59 -9.70
CA LEU A 101 11.50 7.43 -8.49
C LEU A 101 12.62 6.37 -8.69
N PRO A 102 13.90 6.75 -8.57
CA PRO A 102 15.02 5.91 -8.98
C PRO A 102 15.25 4.67 -8.10
N ILE A 103 14.98 4.77 -6.80
CA ILE A 103 15.09 3.64 -5.85
C ILE A 103 13.72 3.42 -5.22
N SER A 104 12.88 2.66 -5.93
CA SER A 104 11.50 2.43 -5.53
C SER A 104 10.99 1.03 -5.86
N PHE A 105 9.97 0.59 -5.11
CA PHE A 105 9.17 -0.59 -5.41
C PHE A 105 7.72 -0.40 -4.91
N ALA A 106 6.79 -1.11 -5.52
CA ALA A 106 5.40 -1.17 -5.10
C ALA A 106 5.17 -2.28 -4.05
N VAL A 107 4.36 -1.99 -3.04
CA VAL A 107 3.77 -2.96 -2.11
C VAL A 107 2.32 -3.15 -2.54
N THR A 108 2.06 -4.23 -3.27
CA THR A 108 0.73 -4.61 -3.79
C THR A 108 0.74 -6.07 -4.17
N ASN A 109 -0.40 -6.74 -4.04
CA ASN A 109 -0.66 -8.08 -4.55
C ASN A 109 -1.23 -8.08 -5.98
N ASP A 110 -1.65 -6.93 -6.51
CA ASP A 110 -2.05 -6.82 -7.91
C ASP A 110 -0.85 -7.01 -8.85
N GLN A 111 -1.12 -7.57 -10.03
CA GLN A 111 -0.13 -7.72 -11.10
C GLN A 111 -0.18 -6.59 -12.13
N PHE A 112 -1.20 -5.72 -12.08
CA PHE A 112 -1.45 -4.60 -13.00
C PHE A 112 -1.39 -5.01 -14.48
N ARG A 113 -1.92 -6.19 -14.83
CA ARG A 113 -1.73 -6.80 -16.16
C ARG A 113 -2.17 -5.89 -17.31
N ASP A 114 -3.24 -5.13 -17.11
CA ASP A 114 -3.78 -4.21 -18.11
C ASP A 114 -2.82 -3.04 -18.43
N TYR A 115 -1.90 -2.75 -17.51
CA TYR A 115 -0.93 -1.67 -17.62
C TYR A 115 0.42 -2.10 -18.20
N ALA A 116 0.66 -3.40 -18.39
CA ALA A 116 1.95 -3.93 -18.83
C ALA A 116 2.45 -3.32 -20.15
N LYS A 117 1.55 -3.07 -21.10
CA LYS A 117 1.89 -2.43 -22.39
C LYS A 117 2.27 -0.96 -22.23
N LYS A 118 1.71 -0.25 -21.24
CA LYS A 118 1.94 1.17 -20.99
C LYS A 118 3.18 1.42 -20.13
N TYR A 119 3.54 0.49 -19.25
CA TYR A 119 4.67 0.61 -18.32
C TYR A 119 5.72 -0.52 -18.47
N PRO A 120 6.19 -0.83 -19.70
CA PRO A 120 7.06 -1.98 -19.94
C PRO A 120 8.42 -1.88 -19.26
N THR A 121 8.92 -0.65 -19.02
CA THR A 121 10.20 -0.42 -18.34
C THR A 121 10.11 -0.57 -16.83
N VAL A 122 8.95 -0.21 -16.25
CA VAL A 122 8.68 -0.34 -14.80
C VAL A 122 8.40 -1.79 -14.45
N MET A 123 7.50 -2.44 -15.20
CA MET A 123 7.00 -3.78 -14.89
C MET A 123 7.96 -4.91 -15.33
N LYS A 124 9.27 -4.65 -15.30
CA LYS A 124 10.30 -5.61 -15.74
C LYS A 124 10.84 -6.40 -14.55
N GLY A 125 10.76 -7.73 -14.64
CA GLY A 125 11.22 -8.63 -13.59
C GLY A 125 10.36 -8.54 -12.32
N ASN A 126 10.93 -8.95 -11.19
CA ASN A 126 10.23 -9.09 -9.91
C ASN A 126 10.66 -8.06 -8.85
N GLN A 127 11.48 -7.08 -9.22
CA GLN A 127 12.01 -6.11 -8.27
C GLN A 127 11.08 -4.91 -8.05
N TRP A 128 10.32 -4.53 -9.08
CA TRP A 128 9.42 -3.38 -9.05
C TRP A 128 8.22 -3.56 -8.12
N ARG A 129 7.84 -4.79 -7.79
CA ARG A 129 6.69 -5.12 -6.92
C ARG A 129 7.04 -6.15 -5.88
N LYS A 130 6.56 -5.94 -4.66
CA LYS A 130 6.64 -6.84 -3.52
C LYS A 130 5.23 -7.23 -3.10
N GLY A 131 4.86 -8.49 -3.35
CA GLY A 131 3.59 -9.05 -2.87
C GLY A 131 3.63 -9.30 -1.38
N VAL A 132 2.49 -9.11 -0.70
CA VAL A 132 2.34 -9.36 0.73
C VAL A 132 1.78 -10.76 0.93
N VAL A 133 2.46 -11.55 1.76
CA VAL A 133 2.01 -12.90 2.14
C VAL A 133 2.06 -13.07 3.65
N ILE A 134 1.14 -13.86 4.19
CA ILE A 134 1.14 -14.28 5.59
C ILE A 134 1.58 -15.74 5.64
N SER A 135 2.59 -16.05 6.45
CA SER A 135 3.08 -17.41 6.61
C SER A 135 3.66 -17.59 8.01
N LYS A 136 3.23 -18.64 8.72
CA LYS A 136 3.67 -18.95 10.09
C LYS A 136 3.51 -17.75 11.05
N ASN A 137 2.36 -17.08 10.99
CA ASN A 137 2.06 -15.88 11.78
C ASN A 137 3.00 -14.68 11.53
N GLU A 138 3.66 -14.64 10.37
CA GLU A 138 4.50 -13.52 9.95
C GLU A 138 4.03 -12.94 8.64
N ILE A 139 4.05 -11.60 8.55
CA ILE A 139 3.89 -10.89 7.28
C ILE A 139 5.25 -10.85 6.57
N LYS A 140 5.26 -11.20 5.29
CA LYS A 140 6.45 -11.20 4.43
C LYS A 140 6.18 -10.47 3.13
N LEU A 141 7.25 -9.88 2.59
CA LEU A 141 7.27 -9.28 1.27
C LEU A 141 7.98 -10.20 0.28
N LEU A 142 7.31 -10.57 -0.80
CA LEU A 142 7.92 -11.38 -1.85
C LEU A 142 9.07 -10.60 -2.50
N HIS A 143 10.20 -11.27 -2.72
CA HIS A 143 11.41 -10.68 -3.31
C HIS A 143 11.99 -9.50 -2.52
N TYR A 144 11.66 -9.39 -1.22
CA TYR A 144 12.26 -8.43 -0.30
C TYR A 144 12.39 -9.05 1.10
N ARG A 145 13.58 -8.98 1.68
CA ARG A 145 13.81 -9.44 3.05
C ARG A 145 13.77 -8.24 3.99
N LEU A 146 12.70 -8.16 4.79
CA LEU A 146 12.61 -7.19 5.89
C LEU A 146 13.76 -7.45 6.88
N GLN A 147 14.33 -6.36 7.41
CA GLN A 147 15.42 -6.42 8.38
C GLN A 147 14.93 -7.04 9.70
N ASN A 148 13.72 -6.67 10.13
CA ASN A 148 13.04 -7.27 11.26
C ASN A 148 11.77 -8.00 10.79
N PRO A 149 11.51 -9.22 11.28
CA PRO A 149 10.26 -9.92 10.99
C PRO A 149 9.05 -9.17 11.55
N ILE A 150 7.98 -9.09 10.77
CA ILE A 150 6.68 -8.59 11.22
C ILE A 150 5.87 -9.79 11.70
N ARG A 151 5.69 -9.93 13.01
CA ARG A 151 4.89 -11.00 13.62
C ARG A 151 3.47 -10.49 13.85
N LEU A 152 2.49 -11.31 13.49
CA LEU A 152 1.11 -11.16 13.91
C LEU A 152 1.01 -11.73 15.33
N ASN A 153 0.26 -11.05 16.21
CA ASN A 153 0.00 -11.51 17.57
C ASN A 153 -1.37 -12.19 17.62
#